data_AF-A0A9N9WNQ1-F1
#
_entry.id   AF-A0A9N9WNQ1-F1
#
_cell.length_a   1.000
_cell.length_b   1.000
_cell.length_c   1.000
_cell.angle_alpha   90.00
_cell.angle_beta   90.00
_cell.angle_gamma   90.00
#
_symmetry.space_group_name_H-M   'P 1'
#
loop_
_entity.id
_entity.type
_entity.pdbx_description
1 polymer ?
#
loop_
_entity_poly.entity_id
_entity_poly.type
_entity_poly.pdbx_seq_one_letter_code
_entity_poly.pdbx_strand_id
1 'polypeptide(L)'
;MELQCTFGSYTTIVGQEYYRCLVENQILTTTGLELIGEHLAGKTNEDIDFIMFSNCNLEKIPKGFTALFPNLKKLQIYKSNLIEINKNDLAEYHNLERLSFIENNLRFLPDNLFENFKNLKSISFFKNELKYIEPNIFFGLDKLENVDFRWNPEYNICYSIRKEDCLNASTIEDVKDEIWNVHLSNPLKVAQYSRKFNPINSKNKKLSEDLVKIIKNDSLKDFKIKIEKQEISAHRLVLAARSPYFYNLLSNNCLHELIEDEIPFDIVDIAIKFMYTEKFPDNEVDYFNLLAGAIKYGIKPLKEFAIGKIIHSINPDNAFDVFKEANKHSELELMSTAFDEIKKKYPKIEFSDEWISKPEIVADIIEKCVKKKRI
;
A
#
# COMPACT_ATOMS: atom_id res chain seq x y z
N MET A 1 5.87 -0.01 42.26
CA MET A 1 6.50 1.32 42.19
C MET A 1 5.39 2.32 42.29
N GLU A 2 5.52 3.25 43.23
CA GLU A 2 4.51 4.29 43.43
C GLU A 2 4.66 5.34 42.31
N LEU A 3 3.55 5.64 41.64
CA LEU A 3 3.44 6.64 40.59
C LEU A 3 2.80 7.88 41.18
N GLN A 4 3.59 8.93 41.32
CA GLN A 4 3.06 10.19 41.83
C GLN A 4 2.22 10.85 40.75
N CYS A 5 0.95 11.07 41.04
CA CYS A 5 0.00 11.69 40.13
C CYS A 5 -0.53 13.00 40.71
N THR A 6 -0.47 14.05 39.89
CA THR A 6 -1.15 15.32 40.17
C THR A 6 -2.53 15.30 39.53
N PHE A 7 -3.57 15.21 40.36
CA PHE A 7 -4.96 15.22 39.92
C PHE A 7 -5.49 16.65 39.75
N GLY A 8 -6.31 16.88 38.72
CA GLY A 8 -6.93 18.18 38.52
C GLY A 8 -7.70 18.32 37.22
N SER A 9 -8.44 19.42 37.09
CA SER A 9 -9.17 19.72 35.86
C SER A 9 -8.24 20.19 34.75
N TYR A 10 -8.55 19.81 33.51
CA TYR A 10 -7.85 20.24 32.31
C TYR A 10 -8.85 20.66 31.25
N THR A 11 -8.73 21.90 30.78
CA THR A 11 -9.59 22.45 29.73
C THR A 11 -8.78 22.60 28.45
N THR A 12 -9.27 22.00 27.38
CA THR A 12 -8.68 22.16 26.04
C THR A 12 -8.91 23.57 25.51
N ILE A 13 -8.17 23.96 24.47
CA ILE A 13 -8.37 25.23 23.74
C ILE A 13 -9.80 25.45 23.24
N VAL A 14 -10.57 24.37 23.09
CA VAL A 14 -11.94 24.37 22.59
C VAL A 14 -12.98 24.23 23.71
N GLY A 15 -12.56 24.46 24.96
CA GLY A 15 -13.45 24.46 26.12
C GLY A 15 -13.89 23.08 26.61
N GLN A 16 -13.38 21.98 26.03
CA GLN A 16 -13.68 20.65 26.55
C GLN A 16 -12.88 20.40 27.83
N GLU A 17 -13.59 20.05 28.90
CA GLU A 17 -13.02 19.75 30.21
C GLU A 17 -12.78 18.25 30.39
N TYR A 18 -11.71 17.94 31.12
CA TYR A 18 -11.29 16.60 31.53
C TYR A 18 -10.90 16.64 32.99
N TYR A 19 -11.11 15.53 33.70
CA TYR A 19 -10.49 15.31 34.99
C TYR A 19 -9.26 14.41 34.80
N ARG A 20 -8.09 14.98 35.09
CA ARG A 20 -6.81 14.48 34.64
C ARG A 20 -5.98 13.90 35.76
N CYS A 21 -5.27 12.81 35.47
CA CYS A 21 -4.09 12.37 36.18
C CYS A 21 -2.82 12.75 35.40
N LEU A 22 -1.98 13.63 35.96
CA LEU A 22 -0.68 14.01 35.38
C LEU A 22 0.48 13.32 36.11
N VAL A 23 1.28 12.59 35.35
CA VAL A 23 2.55 12.02 35.78
C VAL A 23 3.66 12.79 35.08
N GLU A 24 4.56 13.40 35.85
CA GLU A 24 5.61 14.24 35.31
C GLU A 24 7.00 13.90 35.90
N ASN A 25 8.03 13.92 35.05
CA ASN A 25 9.44 13.76 35.42
C ASN A 25 9.78 12.46 36.18
N GLN A 26 9.05 11.36 35.91
CA GLN A 26 9.23 10.06 36.59
C GLN A 26 9.76 8.99 35.64
N ILE A 27 10.69 8.15 36.10
CA ILE A 27 11.24 7.03 35.31
C ILE A 27 10.41 5.78 35.58
N LEU A 28 9.83 5.19 34.54
CA LEU A 28 8.95 4.01 34.65
C LEU A 28 9.68 2.74 34.22
N THR A 29 10.05 1.88 35.18
CA THR A 29 10.91 0.71 34.93
C THR A 29 10.21 -0.65 34.94
N THR A 30 9.09 -0.87 35.65
CA THR A 30 8.41 -2.19 35.70
C THR A 30 6.93 -2.13 36.14
N THR A 31 6.21 -3.24 35.94
CA THR A 31 4.78 -3.45 36.24
C THR A 31 4.50 -3.61 37.74
N GLY A 32 3.55 -2.83 38.25
CA GLY A 32 3.13 -2.79 39.65
C GLY A 32 2.81 -1.34 40.03
N LEU A 33 1.72 -0.81 39.46
CA LEU A 33 1.34 0.59 39.53
C LEU A 33 0.51 0.81 40.80
N GLU A 34 1.08 1.51 41.77
CA GLU A 34 0.32 2.09 42.88
C GLU A 34 0.32 3.60 42.66
N LEU A 35 -0.84 4.24 42.53
CA LEU A 35 -0.92 5.68 42.29
C LEU A 35 -0.97 6.43 43.61
N ILE A 36 -0.16 7.47 43.73
CA ILE A 36 -0.13 8.34 44.90
C ILE A 36 -0.46 9.76 44.49
N GLY A 37 -1.49 10.33 45.12
CA GLY A 37 -1.89 11.71 44.94
C GLY A 37 -3.23 11.98 45.62
N GLU A 38 -3.54 13.24 45.87
CA GLU A 38 -4.82 13.65 46.44
C GLU A 38 -5.77 14.10 45.33
N HIS A 39 -6.97 13.50 45.31
CA HIS A 39 -8.04 13.94 44.43
C HIS A 39 -8.66 15.26 44.90
N LEU A 40 -9.36 15.93 43.99
CA LEU A 40 -10.23 17.04 44.35
C LEU A 40 -11.39 16.52 45.22
N ALA A 41 -11.97 17.39 46.05
CA ALA A 41 -13.06 17.01 46.93
C ALA A 41 -14.23 16.35 46.16
N GLY A 42 -14.62 15.16 46.59
CA GLY A 42 -15.69 14.38 45.96
C GLY A 42 -15.32 13.71 44.62
N LYS A 43 -14.05 13.79 44.20
CA LYS A 43 -13.53 13.10 43.01
C LYS A 43 -12.80 11.82 43.39
N THR A 44 -12.82 10.88 42.46
CA THR A 44 -12.20 9.55 42.60
C THR A 44 -11.47 9.15 41.31
N ASN A 45 -10.85 7.97 41.31
CA ASN A 45 -10.28 7.38 40.10
C ASN A 45 -11.33 7.14 39.00
N GLU A 46 -12.60 6.89 39.36
CA GLU A 46 -13.68 6.68 38.38
C GLU A 46 -14.00 7.95 37.58
N ASP A 47 -13.72 9.12 38.14
CA ASP A 47 -13.90 10.40 37.46
C ASP A 47 -12.80 10.71 36.44
N ILE A 48 -11.66 10.00 36.48
CA ILE A 48 -10.52 10.28 35.62
C ILE A 48 -10.83 9.85 34.19
N ASP A 49 -10.80 10.81 33.27
CA ASP A 49 -11.03 10.59 31.85
C ASP A 49 -9.83 11.01 30.98
N PHE A 50 -8.78 11.57 31.59
CA PHE A 50 -7.54 11.93 30.92
C PHE A 50 -6.30 11.52 31.73
N ILE A 51 -5.41 10.74 31.13
CA ILE A 51 -4.06 10.49 31.68
C ILE A 51 -2.99 11.13 30.80
N MET A 52 -2.03 11.79 31.45
CA MET A 52 -0.92 12.46 30.78
C MET A 52 0.41 12.07 31.42
N PHE A 53 1.33 11.58 30.59
CA PHE A 53 2.73 11.39 30.94
C PHE A 53 3.56 12.50 30.28
N SER A 54 4.37 13.20 31.08
CA SER A 54 5.22 14.31 30.63
C SER A 54 6.65 14.05 31.10
N ASN A 55 7.62 14.03 30.18
CA ASN A 55 9.04 13.85 30.52
C ASN A 55 9.34 12.57 31.34
N CYS A 56 8.68 11.44 31.04
CA CYS A 56 8.70 10.24 31.88
C CYS A 56 9.62 9.08 31.39
N ASN A 57 10.49 9.32 30.41
CA ASN A 57 11.38 8.30 29.82
C ASN A 57 10.76 6.89 29.72
N LEU A 58 9.67 6.80 28.95
CA LEU A 58 8.87 5.60 28.74
C LEU A 58 9.45 4.76 27.62
N GLU A 59 10.10 3.64 27.95
CA GLU A 59 10.48 2.64 26.94
C GLU A 59 9.26 1.89 26.40
N LYS A 60 8.20 1.75 27.20
CA LYS A 60 6.94 1.07 26.84
C LYS A 60 5.75 1.82 27.42
N ILE A 61 4.59 1.66 26.78
CA ILE A 61 3.32 2.19 27.29
C ILE A 61 2.93 1.39 28.55
N PRO A 62 2.68 2.07 29.68
CA PRO A 62 2.21 1.40 30.89
C PRO A 62 0.86 0.68 30.69
N LYS A 63 0.62 -0.40 31.44
CA LYS A 63 -0.61 -1.22 31.39
C LYS A 63 -1.28 -1.29 32.76
N GLY A 64 -2.56 -1.62 32.81
CA GLY A 64 -3.38 -1.68 34.02
C GLY A 64 -4.08 -0.38 34.37
N PHE A 65 -3.99 0.65 33.51
CA PHE A 65 -4.60 1.95 33.78
C PHE A 65 -6.11 1.95 33.55
N THR A 66 -6.61 1.11 32.66
CA THR A 66 -8.06 1.00 32.43
C THR A 66 -8.80 0.28 33.56
N ALA A 67 -8.10 -0.52 34.35
CA ALA A 67 -8.64 -1.07 35.60
C ALA A 67 -8.72 0.00 36.71
N LEU A 68 -7.78 0.94 36.72
CA LEU A 68 -7.76 2.05 37.68
C LEU A 68 -8.73 3.18 37.26
N PHE A 69 -8.79 3.48 35.97
CA PHE A 69 -9.55 4.58 35.38
C PHE A 69 -10.54 4.02 34.32
N PRO A 70 -11.69 3.47 34.75
CA PRO A 70 -12.62 2.78 33.85
C PRO A 70 -13.24 3.70 32.78
N ASN A 71 -13.30 5.02 33.04
CA ASN A 71 -13.90 6.02 32.16
C ASN A 71 -12.87 6.79 31.32
N LEU A 72 -11.66 6.25 31.16
CA LEU A 72 -10.57 6.90 30.43
C LEU A 72 -10.93 7.15 28.95
N LYS A 73 -10.84 8.42 28.53
CA LYS A 73 -11.14 8.87 27.16
C LYS A 73 -9.93 9.44 26.43
N LYS A 74 -8.92 9.92 27.17
CA LYS A 74 -7.73 10.55 26.59
C LYS A 74 -6.45 9.99 27.20
N LEU A 75 -5.50 9.62 26.33
CA LEU A 75 -4.14 9.25 26.70
C LEU A 75 -3.16 10.17 25.97
N GLN A 76 -2.28 10.83 26.72
CA GLN A 76 -1.20 11.64 26.17
C GLN A 76 0.15 11.21 26.73
N ILE A 77 1.11 10.99 25.85
CA ILE A 77 2.52 10.75 26.19
C ILE A 77 3.34 11.83 25.51
N TYR A 78 3.86 12.75 26.31
CA TYR A 78 4.64 13.89 25.85
C TYR A 78 6.09 13.77 26.26
N LYS A 79 7.00 13.95 25.31
CA LYS A 79 8.44 14.10 25.56
C LYS A 79 9.03 12.98 26.44
N SER A 80 8.65 11.74 26.16
CA SER A 80 8.95 10.59 27.02
C SER A 80 9.76 9.51 26.32
N ASN A 81 10.52 9.85 25.27
CA ASN A 81 11.48 8.96 24.59
C ASN A 81 10.92 7.65 24.00
N LEU A 82 9.61 7.54 23.80
CA LEU A 82 8.99 6.33 23.26
C LEU A 82 9.52 6.06 21.83
N ILE A 83 10.07 4.86 21.58
CA ILE A 83 10.74 4.51 20.31
C ILE A 83 9.86 3.65 19.41
N GLU A 84 9.07 2.76 20.00
CA GLU A 84 8.20 1.83 19.29
C GLU A 84 6.86 1.65 20.01
N ILE A 85 5.83 1.29 19.24
CA ILE A 85 4.51 0.93 19.73
C ILE A 85 3.93 -0.19 18.88
N ASN A 86 3.18 -1.08 19.51
CA ASN A 86 2.43 -2.13 18.82
C ASN A 86 1.00 -2.24 19.36
N LYS A 87 0.15 -3.02 18.66
CA LYS A 87 -1.25 -3.28 19.03
C LYS A 87 -1.41 -3.76 20.48
N ASN A 88 -0.50 -4.58 21.00
CA ASN A 88 -0.60 -5.15 22.35
C ASN A 88 -0.24 -4.14 23.45
N ASP A 89 0.50 -3.08 23.13
CA ASP A 89 0.81 -1.99 24.07
C ASP A 89 -0.43 -1.13 24.31
N LEU A 90 -1.25 -0.97 23.27
CA LEU A 90 -2.47 -0.20 23.28
C LEU A 90 -3.73 -1.01 23.58
N ALA A 91 -3.60 -2.34 23.71
CA ALA A 91 -4.73 -3.25 23.72
C ALA A 91 -5.82 -2.84 24.70
N GLU A 92 -5.52 -2.57 25.96
CA GLU A 92 -6.54 -2.30 26.99
C GLU A 92 -7.31 -0.98 26.81
N TYR A 93 -6.79 -0.04 26.02
CA TYR A 93 -7.29 1.34 25.91
C TYR A 93 -8.47 1.51 24.94
N HIS A 94 -9.34 0.51 24.84
CA HIS A 94 -10.40 0.40 23.82
C HIS A 94 -11.42 1.56 23.80
N ASN A 95 -11.59 2.26 24.93
CA ASN A 95 -12.57 3.33 25.10
C ASN A 95 -12.03 4.72 24.74
N LEU A 96 -10.76 4.85 24.36
CA LEU A 96 -10.16 6.16 24.07
C LEU A 96 -10.87 6.85 22.90
N GLU A 97 -11.13 8.13 23.09
CA GLU A 97 -11.54 9.07 22.04
C GLU A 97 -10.35 9.85 21.49
N ARG A 98 -9.27 10.02 22.28
CA ARG A 98 -8.10 10.82 21.90
C ARG A 98 -6.80 10.14 22.32
N LEU A 99 -5.89 9.97 21.38
CA LEU A 99 -4.55 9.40 21.59
C LEU A 99 -3.48 10.35 21.06
N SER A 100 -2.50 10.69 21.88
CA SER A 100 -1.51 11.71 21.51
C SER A 100 -0.13 11.37 22.02
N PHE A 101 0.77 10.98 21.12
CA PHE A 101 2.18 10.70 21.40
C PHE A 101 3.05 11.77 20.76
N ILE A 102 3.23 12.87 21.49
CA ILE A 102 3.86 14.09 20.99
C ILE A 102 5.31 14.17 21.48
N GLU A 103 6.24 14.60 20.61
CA GLU A 103 7.65 14.79 20.98
C GLU A 103 8.32 13.51 21.49
N ASN A 104 8.02 12.37 20.87
CA ASN A 104 8.73 11.11 21.15
C ASN A 104 9.65 10.74 19.98
N ASN A 105 10.20 9.53 20.01
CA ASN A 105 11.17 9.03 19.03
C ASN A 105 10.56 7.93 18.17
N LEU A 106 9.24 7.93 17.99
CA LEU A 106 8.54 6.90 17.24
C LEU A 106 8.97 6.93 15.79
N ARG A 107 9.36 5.77 15.26
CA ARG A 107 9.82 5.65 13.87
C ARG A 107 8.79 5.01 12.94
N PHE A 108 7.87 4.24 13.51
CA PHE A 108 6.97 3.37 12.76
C PHE A 108 5.58 3.34 13.39
N LEU A 109 4.54 3.36 12.55
CA LEU A 109 3.18 3.01 12.94
C LEU A 109 2.79 1.71 12.22
N PRO A 110 2.68 0.57 12.94
CA PRO A 110 2.39 -0.72 12.33
C PRO A 110 0.92 -0.86 11.96
N ASP A 111 0.64 -1.86 11.13
CA ASP A 111 -0.72 -2.23 10.74
C ASP A 111 -1.51 -2.66 11.97
N ASN A 112 -2.83 -2.45 11.94
CA ASN A 112 -3.76 -2.80 13.01
C ASN A 112 -3.47 -2.16 14.39
N LEU A 113 -2.61 -1.13 14.45
CA LEU A 113 -2.31 -0.42 15.70
C LEU A 113 -3.60 0.08 16.38
N PHE A 114 -4.58 0.53 15.58
CA PHE A 114 -5.84 1.10 16.05
C PHE A 114 -7.07 0.19 15.85
N GLU A 115 -6.89 -1.09 15.54
CA GLU A 115 -8.00 -2.01 15.18
C GLU A 115 -9.13 -2.06 16.24
N ASN A 116 -8.79 -1.87 17.51
CA ASN A 116 -9.73 -1.93 18.63
C ASN A 116 -10.35 -0.56 19.01
N PHE A 117 -9.98 0.54 18.34
CA PHE A 117 -10.28 1.91 18.76
C PHE A 117 -11.50 2.52 18.05
N LYS A 118 -12.67 1.91 18.21
CA LYS A 118 -13.90 2.29 17.50
C LYS A 118 -14.46 3.68 17.86
N ASN A 119 -13.96 4.29 18.93
CA ASN A 119 -14.40 5.59 19.42
C ASN A 119 -13.38 6.71 19.19
N LEU A 120 -12.26 6.41 18.53
CA LEU A 120 -11.18 7.36 18.36
C LEU A 120 -11.59 8.48 17.41
N LYS A 121 -11.49 9.71 17.90
CA LYS A 121 -11.78 10.96 17.18
C LYS A 121 -10.52 11.76 16.87
N SER A 122 -9.46 11.57 17.64
CA SER A 122 -8.21 12.31 17.43
C SER A 122 -6.99 11.44 17.68
N ILE A 123 -6.06 11.50 16.74
CA ILE A 123 -4.71 10.98 16.90
C ILE A 123 -3.69 12.08 16.64
N SER A 124 -2.60 12.06 17.38
CA SER A 124 -1.45 12.92 17.11
C SER A 124 -0.16 12.17 17.38
N PHE A 125 0.71 12.18 16.38
CA PHE A 125 2.10 11.76 16.45
C PHE A 125 3.01 12.91 16.03
N PHE A 126 2.59 14.14 16.37
CA PHE A 126 3.32 15.36 16.09
C PHE A 126 4.74 15.28 16.64
N LYS A 127 5.72 15.68 15.82
CA LYS A 127 7.14 15.78 16.20
C LYS A 127 7.68 14.44 16.73
N ASN A 128 7.67 13.43 15.87
CA ASN A 128 8.33 12.15 16.09
C ASN A 128 9.41 11.91 15.01
N GLU A 129 9.93 10.69 14.92
CA GLU A 129 10.87 10.26 13.88
C GLU A 129 10.19 9.37 12.83
N LEU A 130 8.89 9.53 12.56
CA LEU A 130 8.15 8.58 11.71
C LEU A 130 8.73 8.53 10.30
N LYS A 131 9.28 7.36 9.96
CA LYS A 131 9.84 7.04 8.64
C LYS A 131 8.91 6.19 7.78
N TYR A 132 7.95 5.54 8.41
CA TYR A 132 6.96 4.70 7.74
C TYR A 132 5.68 4.55 8.59
N ILE A 133 4.55 4.71 7.94
CA ILE A 133 3.20 4.50 8.46
C ILE A 133 2.56 3.47 7.52
N GLU A 134 1.96 2.41 8.06
CA GLU A 134 1.27 1.44 7.21
C GLU A 134 0.08 2.08 6.48
N PRO A 135 -0.13 1.82 5.18
CA PRO A 135 -1.15 2.53 4.40
C PRO A 135 -2.58 2.39 4.91
N ASN A 136 -2.89 1.27 5.57
CA ASN A 136 -4.22 0.98 6.13
C ASN A 136 -4.35 1.38 7.61
N ILE A 137 -3.48 2.24 8.14
CA ILE A 137 -3.45 2.60 9.56
C ILE A 137 -4.80 3.12 10.10
N PHE A 138 -5.63 3.73 9.26
CA PHE A 138 -6.95 4.26 9.64
C PHE A 138 -8.12 3.29 9.44
N PHE A 139 -7.85 2.04 9.05
CA PHE A 139 -8.90 1.07 8.82
C PHE A 139 -9.75 0.87 10.09
N GLY A 140 -11.07 1.07 9.97
CA GLY A 140 -12.03 0.96 11.07
C GLY A 140 -12.13 2.19 11.98
N LEU A 141 -11.46 3.30 11.68
CA LEU A 141 -11.55 4.56 12.44
C LEU A 141 -12.59 5.52 11.85
N ASP A 142 -13.84 5.08 11.80
CA ASP A 142 -14.93 5.82 11.12
C ASP A 142 -15.32 7.14 11.81
N LYS A 143 -14.87 7.35 13.05
CA LYS A 143 -15.14 8.57 13.85
C LYS A 143 -13.95 9.53 13.88
N LEU A 144 -12.90 9.27 13.09
CA LEU A 144 -11.68 10.06 13.14
C LEU A 144 -11.91 11.47 12.58
N GLU A 145 -11.74 12.47 13.42
CA GLU A 145 -11.99 13.88 13.13
C GLU A 145 -10.68 14.68 12.99
N ASN A 146 -9.60 14.21 13.63
CA ASN A 146 -8.35 14.96 13.72
C ASN A 146 -7.15 14.02 13.64
N VAL A 147 -6.19 14.35 12.79
CA VAL A 147 -4.93 13.62 12.61
C VAL A 147 -3.79 14.62 12.52
N ASP A 148 -2.71 14.40 13.26
CA ASP A 148 -1.51 15.22 13.15
C ASP A 148 -0.25 14.36 13.08
N PHE A 149 0.41 14.39 11.91
CA PHE A 149 1.72 13.79 11.66
C PHE A 149 2.77 14.84 11.30
N ARG A 150 2.52 16.13 11.54
CA ARG A 150 3.51 17.15 11.23
C ARG A 150 4.81 16.93 11.99
N TRP A 151 5.88 17.44 11.38
CA TRP A 151 7.24 17.39 11.92
C TRP A 151 7.75 15.96 12.13
N ASN A 152 7.41 15.08 11.19
CA ASN A 152 8.10 13.82 11.00
C ASN A 152 8.98 13.92 9.74
N PRO A 153 10.06 13.11 9.61
CA PRO A 153 10.98 13.22 8.49
C PRO A 153 10.34 13.00 7.12
N GLU A 154 9.41 12.05 7.02
CA GLU A 154 8.77 11.66 5.75
C GLU A 154 7.32 12.15 5.65
N TYR A 155 6.76 12.65 6.76
CA TYR A 155 5.36 13.08 6.86
C TYR A 155 5.31 14.47 7.45
N ASN A 156 4.63 15.38 6.76
CA ASN A 156 4.42 16.72 7.29
C ASN A 156 3.00 17.19 7.03
N ILE A 157 2.03 16.38 7.46
CA ILE A 157 0.62 16.58 7.18
C ILE A 157 -0.24 16.45 8.43
N CYS A 158 -1.32 17.21 8.47
CA CYS A 158 -2.37 17.08 9.45
C CYS A 158 -3.74 17.36 8.80
N TYR A 159 -4.78 16.84 9.41
CA TYR A 159 -6.18 17.08 9.06
C TYR A 159 -6.98 17.38 10.33
N SER A 160 -7.91 18.33 10.25
CA SER A 160 -8.87 18.62 11.32
C SER A 160 -10.20 19.03 10.71
N ILE A 161 -11.30 18.52 11.27
CA ILE A 161 -12.66 19.02 10.96
C ILE A 161 -12.84 20.50 11.35
N ARG A 162 -12.01 21.02 12.26
CA ARG A 162 -11.96 22.41 12.66
C ARG A 162 -10.77 23.06 11.96
N LYS A 163 -11.08 23.83 10.91
CA LYS A 163 -10.09 24.48 10.03
C LYS A 163 -9.07 25.36 10.77
N GLU A 164 -9.36 25.77 12.00
CA GLU A 164 -8.51 26.63 12.82
C GLU A 164 -7.33 25.87 13.46
N ASP A 165 -7.42 24.54 13.58
CA ASP A 165 -6.44 23.71 14.30
C ASP A 165 -5.29 23.19 13.41
N CYS A 166 -5.57 23.03 12.10
CA CYS A 166 -4.64 22.52 11.09
C CYS A 166 -5.15 22.84 9.68
N LEU A 167 -4.25 23.16 8.73
CA LEU A 167 -4.61 23.70 7.41
C LEU A 167 -3.93 23.08 6.18
N ASN A 168 -3.08 22.05 6.30
CA ASN A 168 -2.34 21.55 5.13
C ASN A 168 -2.93 20.31 4.44
N ALA A 169 -3.87 19.60 5.07
CA ALA A 169 -4.81 18.69 4.39
C ALA A 169 -6.23 19.27 4.43
N SER A 170 -6.98 19.11 3.34
CA SER A 170 -8.39 19.52 3.27
C SER A 170 -9.33 18.41 3.76
N THR A 171 -8.94 17.15 3.59
CA THR A 171 -9.71 15.95 3.94
C THR A 171 -8.81 14.89 4.59
N ILE A 172 -9.42 13.87 5.21
CA ILE A 172 -8.67 12.71 5.70
C ILE A 172 -8.09 11.88 4.54
N GLU A 173 -8.70 11.92 3.36
CA GLU A 173 -8.20 11.27 2.14
C GLU A 173 -6.84 11.85 1.72
N ASP A 174 -6.63 13.16 1.82
CA ASP A 174 -5.32 13.77 1.52
C ASP A 174 -4.20 13.21 2.41
N VAL A 175 -4.52 12.91 3.69
CA VAL A 175 -3.59 12.28 4.62
C VAL A 175 -3.28 10.84 4.20
N LYS A 176 -4.31 10.08 3.76
CA LYS A 176 -4.14 8.72 3.25
C LYS A 176 -3.27 8.71 1.99
N ASP A 177 -3.47 9.68 1.10
CA ASP A 177 -2.70 9.81 -0.13
C ASP A 177 -1.24 10.14 0.15
N GLU A 178 -0.93 11.02 1.12
CA GLU A 178 0.46 11.27 1.54
C GLU A 178 1.12 9.99 2.08
N ILE A 179 0.41 9.23 2.93
CA ILE A 179 0.90 7.94 3.44
C ILE A 179 1.19 6.98 2.28
N TRP A 180 0.27 6.88 1.32
CA TRP A 180 0.40 6.01 0.16
C TRP A 180 1.57 6.42 -0.74
N ASN A 181 1.76 7.71 -0.98
CA ASN A 181 2.87 8.23 -1.79
C ASN A 181 4.23 7.94 -1.15
N VAL A 182 4.35 8.08 0.19
CA VAL A 182 5.56 7.68 0.91
C VAL A 182 5.78 6.17 0.83
N HIS A 183 4.72 5.37 0.88
CA HIS A 183 4.79 3.91 0.70
C HIS A 183 5.34 3.53 -0.68
N LEU A 184 4.84 4.14 -1.75
CA LEU A 184 5.26 3.87 -3.14
C LEU A 184 6.69 4.34 -3.45
N SER A 185 7.12 5.47 -2.88
CA SER A 185 8.44 6.05 -3.16
C SER A 185 9.61 5.29 -2.53
N ASN A 186 9.36 4.29 -1.66
CA ASN A 186 10.43 3.55 -1.00
C ASN A 186 10.14 2.04 -0.78
N PRO A 187 10.17 1.22 -1.84
CA PRO A 187 9.86 -0.22 -1.77
C PRO A 187 10.84 -1.04 -0.90
N LEU A 188 12.07 -0.57 -0.68
CA LEU A 188 13.03 -1.23 0.23
C LEU A 188 12.66 -1.04 1.71
N LYS A 189 12.10 0.13 2.09
CA LYS A 189 11.54 0.36 3.43
C LYS A 189 10.35 -0.58 3.68
N VAL A 190 9.45 -0.75 2.71
CA VAL A 190 8.32 -1.70 2.78
C VAL A 190 8.83 -3.12 3.11
N ALA A 191 9.84 -3.60 2.38
CA ALA A 191 10.41 -4.93 2.60
C ALA A 191 11.14 -5.10 3.96
N GLN A 192 11.73 -4.03 4.50
CA GLN A 192 12.44 -4.04 5.78
C GLN A 192 11.47 -3.99 6.98
N TYR A 193 10.39 -3.21 6.89
CA TYR A 193 9.46 -3.00 8.00
C TYR A 193 8.40 -4.10 8.12
N SER A 194 7.93 -4.67 7.02
CA SER A 194 7.07 -5.88 7.06
C SER A 194 7.75 -7.08 7.73
N ARG A 195 9.09 -7.07 7.89
CA ARG A 195 9.84 -8.12 8.60
C ARG A 195 9.95 -7.89 10.11
N LYS A 196 9.87 -6.66 10.61
CA LYS A 196 10.16 -6.32 12.02
C LYS A 196 8.94 -6.40 12.96
N PHE A 197 7.73 -6.16 12.49
CA PHE A 197 6.53 -6.05 13.34
C PHE A 197 5.40 -6.96 12.88
N ASN A 198 5.66 -8.26 12.82
CA ASN A 198 4.63 -9.26 12.57
C ASN A 198 4.24 -10.01 13.88
N PRO A 199 3.57 -9.37 14.88
CA PRO A 199 3.19 -10.04 16.13
C PRO A 199 1.73 -10.53 16.09
N ILE A 200 1.29 -11.15 14.99
CA ILE A 200 0.10 -12.03 15.01
C ILE A 200 0.46 -13.33 14.28
N ASN A 201 0.75 -14.36 15.08
CA ASN A 201 0.76 -15.78 14.73
C ASN A 201 1.42 -16.19 13.40
N SER A 202 2.64 -16.72 13.49
CA SER A 202 3.16 -17.68 12.52
C SER A 202 2.20 -18.88 12.43
N LYS A 203 1.26 -18.86 11.47
CA LYS A 203 0.61 -20.02 10.82
C LYS A 203 -0.49 -19.66 9.81
N ASN A 204 -0.89 -18.40 9.67
CA ASN A 204 -1.81 -18.03 8.59
C ASN A 204 -1.01 -17.82 7.31
N LYS A 205 -0.97 -18.87 6.51
CA LYS A 205 -0.58 -18.87 5.11
C LYS A 205 -1.15 -17.60 4.46
N LYS A 206 -0.30 -16.78 3.83
CA LYS A 206 -0.82 -15.65 3.04
C LYS A 206 -1.81 -16.24 2.03
N LEU A 207 -2.95 -15.58 1.79
CA LEU A 207 -3.88 -16.00 0.74
C LEU A 207 -3.15 -16.24 -0.59
N SER A 208 -2.15 -15.43 -0.91
CA SER A 208 -1.27 -15.64 -2.06
C SER A 208 -0.44 -16.94 -1.99
N GLU A 209 0.06 -17.34 -0.81
CA GLU A 209 0.70 -18.65 -0.63
C GLU A 209 -0.29 -19.82 -0.75
N ASP A 210 -1.56 -19.62 -0.38
CA ASP A 210 -2.61 -20.62 -0.56
C ASP A 210 -3.01 -20.77 -2.02
N LEU A 211 -3.14 -19.68 -2.77
CA LEU A 211 -3.33 -19.72 -4.21
C LEU A 211 -2.13 -20.39 -4.93
N VAL A 212 -0.89 -20.12 -4.49
CA VAL A 212 0.32 -20.81 -4.98
C VAL A 212 0.28 -22.31 -4.71
N LYS A 213 -0.28 -22.74 -3.56
CA LYS A 213 -0.44 -24.17 -3.26
C LYS A 213 -1.53 -24.81 -4.11
N ILE A 214 -2.62 -24.09 -4.33
CA ILE A 214 -3.78 -24.57 -5.09
C ILE A 214 -3.43 -24.74 -6.58
N ILE A 215 -2.68 -23.83 -7.21
CA ILE A 215 -2.28 -24.03 -8.61
C ILE A 215 -1.34 -25.24 -8.81
N LYS A 216 -0.53 -25.57 -7.79
CA LYS A 216 0.37 -26.72 -7.80
C LYS A 216 -0.34 -28.05 -7.51
N ASN A 217 -1.53 -28.01 -6.92
CA ASN A 217 -2.32 -29.20 -6.63
C ASN A 217 -3.34 -29.41 -7.76
N ASP A 218 -3.36 -30.59 -8.36
CA ASP A 218 -4.33 -30.89 -9.42
C ASP A 218 -5.75 -31.15 -8.89
N SER A 219 -5.89 -31.32 -7.58
CA SER A 219 -7.18 -31.45 -6.91
C SER A 219 -7.99 -30.16 -7.07
N LEU A 220 -9.27 -30.28 -7.44
CA LEU A 220 -10.24 -29.20 -7.59
C LEU A 220 -10.11 -28.32 -8.85
N LYS A 221 -9.14 -28.56 -9.73
CA LYS A 221 -9.07 -27.90 -11.04
C LYS A 221 -10.28 -28.35 -11.88
N ASP A 222 -11.10 -27.38 -12.31
CA ASP A 222 -12.39 -27.58 -12.96
C ASP A 222 -12.47 -26.97 -14.37
N PHE A 223 -11.34 -26.46 -14.88
CA PHE A 223 -11.20 -25.91 -16.22
C PHE A 223 -9.90 -26.36 -16.90
N LYS A 224 -9.96 -26.61 -18.21
CA LYS A 224 -8.79 -26.96 -19.03
C LYS A 224 -8.60 -25.97 -20.17
N ILE A 225 -7.36 -25.58 -20.43
CA ILE A 225 -6.98 -24.78 -21.59
C ILE A 225 -6.07 -25.67 -22.44
N LYS A 226 -6.51 -25.99 -23.66
CA LYS A 226 -5.78 -26.85 -24.60
C LYS A 226 -5.03 -25.97 -25.60
N ILE A 227 -3.71 -26.11 -25.66
CA ILE A 227 -2.83 -25.41 -26.60
C ILE A 227 -2.07 -26.47 -27.39
N GLU A 228 -2.42 -26.61 -28.68
CA GLU A 228 -1.90 -27.68 -29.54
C GLU A 228 -2.01 -29.09 -28.92
N LYS A 229 -0.89 -29.68 -28.50
CA LYS A 229 -0.79 -31.02 -27.86
C LYS A 229 -0.63 -30.94 -26.34
N GLN A 230 -0.65 -29.74 -25.77
CA GLN A 230 -0.43 -29.49 -24.36
C GLN A 230 -1.73 -28.98 -23.71
N GLU A 231 -1.86 -29.17 -22.40
CA GLU A 231 -2.99 -28.66 -21.64
C GLU A 231 -2.56 -28.02 -20.32
N ILE A 232 -3.28 -26.97 -19.93
CA ILE A 232 -3.15 -26.29 -18.64
C ILE A 232 -4.46 -26.46 -17.90
N SER A 233 -4.41 -27.09 -16.72
CA SER A 233 -5.57 -27.21 -15.84
C SER A 233 -5.58 -26.08 -14.80
N ALA A 234 -6.73 -25.48 -14.54
CA ALA A 234 -6.91 -24.34 -13.64
C ALA A 234 -8.31 -24.32 -12.97
N HIS A 235 -8.54 -23.33 -12.12
CA HIS A 235 -9.79 -23.11 -11.39
C HIS A 235 -10.60 -21.97 -12.02
N ARG A 236 -11.84 -22.25 -12.45
CA ARG A 236 -12.76 -21.28 -13.08
C ARG A 236 -12.90 -20.01 -12.26
N LEU A 237 -13.07 -20.16 -10.94
CA LEU A 237 -13.27 -19.05 -10.03
C LEU A 237 -12.09 -18.07 -10.02
N VAL A 238 -10.85 -18.59 -9.99
CA VAL A 238 -9.66 -17.74 -9.98
C VAL A 238 -9.49 -17.04 -11.33
N LEU A 239 -9.69 -17.75 -12.43
CA LEU A 239 -9.60 -17.16 -13.78
C LEU A 239 -10.62 -16.03 -13.95
N ALA A 240 -11.89 -16.29 -13.62
CA ALA A 240 -12.95 -15.30 -13.74
C ALA A 240 -12.72 -14.08 -12.83
N ALA A 241 -12.17 -14.27 -11.62
CA ALA A 241 -11.88 -13.17 -10.72
C ALA A 241 -10.70 -12.28 -11.18
N ARG A 242 -9.78 -12.83 -11.98
CA ARG A 242 -8.51 -12.18 -12.33
C ARG A 242 -8.40 -11.75 -13.78
N SER A 243 -9.39 -12.07 -14.61
CA SER A 243 -9.41 -11.75 -16.03
C SER A 243 -10.84 -11.45 -16.50
N PRO A 244 -11.09 -10.27 -17.11
CA PRO A 244 -12.39 -9.96 -17.71
C PRO A 244 -12.71 -10.89 -18.89
N TYR A 245 -11.70 -11.36 -19.62
CA TYR A 245 -11.87 -12.36 -20.68
C TYR A 245 -12.46 -13.65 -20.12
N PHE A 246 -11.83 -14.21 -19.08
CA PHE A 246 -12.33 -15.45 -18.46
C PHE A 246 -13.65 -15.23 -17.71
N TYR A 247 -13.88 -14.06 -17.11
CA TYR A 247 -15.16 -13.72 -16.52
C TYR A 247 -16.29 -13.79 -17.57
N ASN A 248 -16.11 -13.14 -18.72
CA ASN A 248 -17.10 -13.14 -19.79
C ASN A 248 -17.28 -14.55 -20.40
N LEU A 249 -16.19 -15.30 -20.56
CA LEU A 249 -16.21 -16.68 -21.07
C LEU A 249 -16.98 -17.63 -20.15
N LEU A 250 -16.78 -17.51 -18.83
CA LEU A 250 -17.26 -18.48 -17.84
C LEU A 250 -18.59 -18.10 -17.19
N SER A 251 -18.98 -16.82 -17.19
CA SER A 251 -20.19 -16.32 -16.52
C SER A 251 -21.49 -16.82 -17.12
N ASN A 252 -21.51 -17.08 -18.43
CA ASN A 252 -22.74 -17.45 -19.14
C ASN A 252 -22.76 -18.90 -19.64
N ASN A 253 -21.68 -19.66 -19.42
CA ASN A 253 -21.49 -20.97 -20.04
C ASN A 253 -21.00 -22.02 -19.03
N CYS A 254 -21.50 -23.26 -19.15
CA CYS A 254 -20.94 -24.45 -18.48
C CYS A 254 -19.70 -25.00 -19.22
N LEU A 255 -18.84 -24.10 -19.73
CA LEU A 255 -17.62 -24.49 -20.40
C LEU A 255 -16.62 -25.03 -19.37
N HIS A 256 -16.11 -26.23 -19.64
CA HIS A 256 -15.07 -26.89 -18.85
C HIS A 256 -13.71 -26.89 -19.57
N GLU A 257 -13.69 -26.49 -20.85
CA GLU A 257 -12.46 -26.36 -21.61
C GLU A 257 -12.47 -25.16 -22.57
N LEU A 258 -11.27 -24.67 -22.88
CA LEU A 258 -10.96 -23.67 -23.89
C LEU A 258 -9.90 -24.25 -24.84
N ILE A 259 -10.07 -24.06 -26.14
CA ILE A 259 -9.02 -24.30 -27.13
C ILE A 259 -8.37 -22.95 -27.42
N GLU A 260 -7.05 -22.87 -27.24
CA GLU A 260 -6.24 -21.67 -27.47
C GLU A 260 -5.19 -21.96 -28.54
N ASP A 261 -5.23 -21.17 -29.61
CA ASP A 261 -4.46 -21.35 -30.85
C ASP A 261 -3.68 -20.10 -31.26
N GLU A 262 -3.91 -18.95 -30.61
CA GLU A 262 -3.23 -17.69 -30.93
C GLU A 262 -2.02 -17.45 -30.02
N ILE A 263 -2.11 -17.88 -28.75
CA ILE A 263 -1.09 -17.59 -27.74
C ILE A 263 -0.25 -18.85 -27.44
N PRO A 264 1.10 -18.78 -27.53
CA PRO A 264 1.99 -19.88 -27.21
C PRO A 264 1.82 -20.41 -25.78
N PHE A 265 2.02 -21.73 -25.60
CA PHE A 265 1.80 -22.42 -24.32
C PHE A 265 2.53 -21.77 -23.13
N ASP A 266 3.80 -21.39 -23.31
CA ASP A 266 4.61 -20.76 -22.28
C ASP A 266 4.04 -19.41 -21.83
N ILE A 267 3.49 -18.63 -22.75
CA ILE A 267 2.83 -17.36 -22.44
C ILE A 267 1.50 -17.57 -21.73
N VAL A 268 0.69 -18.54 -22.17
CA VAL A 268 -0.56 -18.89 -21.47
C VAL A 268 -0.24 -19.36 -20.06
N ASP A 269 0.77 -20.21 -19.88
CA ASP A 269 1.20 -20.69 -18.57
C ASP A 269 1.68 -19.55 -17.66
N ILE A 270 2.43 -18.58 -18.19
CA ILE A 270 2.81 -17.35 -17.45
C ILE A 270 1.56 -16.55 -17.05
N ALA A 271 0.63 -16.31 -17.98
CA ALA A 271 -0.58 -15.55 -17.72
C ALA A 271 -1.44 -16.21 -16.63
N ILE A 272 -1.62 -17.53 -16.71
CA ILE A 272 -2.38 -18.31 -15.71
C ILE A 272 -1.66 -18.30 -14.37
N LYS A 273 -0.34 -18.56 -14.32
CA LYS A 273 0.44 -18.49 -13.07
C LYS A 273 0.37 -17.10 -12.44
N PHE A 274 0.48 -16.04 -13.25
CA PHE A 274 0.38 -14.66 -12.80
C PHE A 274 -0.95 -14.40 -12.07
N MET A 275 -2.07 -14.91 -12.56
CA MET A 275 -3.38 -14.76 -11.90
C MET A 275 -3.41 -15.32 -10.47
N TYR A 276 -2.61 -16.35 -10.17
CA TYR A 276 -2.54 -16.97 -8.84
C TYR A 276 -1.47 -16.36 -7.94
N THR A 277 -0.37 -15.88 -8.52
CA THR A 277 0.84 -15.55 -7.75
C THR A 277 1.24 -14.10 -7.79
N GLU A 278 0.73 -13.32 -8.75
CA GLU A 278 1.15 -11.94 -9.05
C GLU A 278 2.66 -11.80 -9.27
N LYS A 279 3.30 -12.87 -9.76
CA LYS A 279 4.73 -12.90 -10.03
C LYS A 279 4.94 -12.76 -11.52
N PHE A 280 5.77 -11.80 -11.89
CA PHE A 280 6.30 -11.65 -13.24
C PHE A 280 7.27 -12.80 -13.57
N PRO A 281 7.48 -13.12 -14.85
CA PRO A 281 8.44 -14.14 -15.25
C PRO A 281 9.85 -13.79 -14.76
N ASP A 282 10.51 -14.76 -14.11
CA ASP A 282 11.89 -14.62 -13.60
C ASP A 282 12.94 -14.66 -14.72
N ASN A 283 12.60 -15.33 -15.84
CA ASN A 283 13.45 -15.50 -17.00
C ASN A 283 13.00 -14.58 -18.14
N GLU A 284 13.91 -14.31 -19.07
CA GLU A 284 13.59 -13.62 -20.31
C GLU A 284 12.63 -14.46 -21.16
N VAL A 285 11.63 -13.80 -21.74
CA VAL A 285 10.58 -14.40 -22.56
C VAL A 285 10.36 -13.54 -23.80
N ASP A 286 9.62 -14.05 -24.76
CA ASP A 286 9.14 -13.24 -25.87
C ASP A 286 8.11 -12.21 -25.36
N TYR A 287 8.55 -10.98 -25.17
CA TYR A 287 7.71 -9.91 -24.62
C TYR A 287 6.60 -9.46 -25.59
N PHE A 288 6.74 -9.71 -26.89
CA PHE A 288 5.65 -9.42 -27.84
C PHE A 288 4.53 -10.46 -27.70
N ASN A 289 4.87 -11.74 -27.60
CA ASN A 289 3.88 -12.76 -27.32
C ASN A 289 3.26 -12.57 -25.93
N LEU A 290 4.06 -12.17 -24.92
CA LEU A 290 3.54 -11.83 -23.59
C LEU A 290 2.56 -10.66 -23.63
N LEU A 291 2.87 -9.62 -24.42
CA LEU A 291 1.97 -8.49 -24.64
C LEU A 291 0.66 -8.94 -25.29
N ALA A 292 0.73 -9.73 -26.36
CA ALA A 292 -0.44 -10.27 -27.05
C ALA A 292 -1.34 -11.10 -26.10
N GLY A 293 -0.73 -11.99 -25.31
CA GLY A 293 -1.45 -12.78 -24.31
C GLY A 293 -2.06 -11.93 -23.19
N ALA A 294 -1.33 -10.93 -22.68
CA ALA A 294 -1.82 -10.04 -21.64
C ALA A 294 -2.99 -9.17 -22.12
N ILE A 295 -2.96 -8.71 -23.38
CA ILE A 295 -4.07 -7.99 -24.01
C ILE A 295 -5.27 -8.92 -24.17
N LYS A 296 -5.09 -10.11 -24.78
CA LYS A 296 -6.16 -11.09 -25.01
C LYS A 296 -6.89 -11.45 -23.73
N TYR A 297 -6.14 -11.75 -22.67
CA TYR A 297 -6.70 -12.14 -21.38
C TYR A 297 -7.06 -10.95 -20.48
N GLY A 298 -6.81 -9.71 -20.90
CA GLY A 298 -7.14 -8.51 -20.13
C GLY A 298 -6.37 -8.36 -18.80
N ILE A 299 -5.10 -8.78 -18.77
CA ILE A 299 -4.24 -8.75 -17.57
C ILE A 299 -3.39 -7.48 -17.59
N LYS A 300 -3.96 -6.37 -17.11
CA LYS A 300 -3.33 -5.04 -17.18
C LYS A 300 -1.90 -4.97 -16.61
N PRO A 301 -1.59 -5.49 -15.41
CA PRO A 301 -0.21 -5.41 -14.89
C PRO A 301 0.81 -6.18 -15.74
N LEU A 302 0.41 -7.30 -16.33
CA LEU A 302 1.28 -8.11 -17.19
C LEU A 302 1.50 -7.42 -18.55
N LYS A 303 0.48 -6.72 -19.06
CA LYS A 303 0.58 -5.85 -20.23
C LYS A 303 1.58 -4.72 -19.99
N GLU A 304 1.44 -3.98 -18.89
CA GLU A 304 2.34 -2.85 -18.54
C GLU A 304 3.78 -3.34 -18.36
N PHE A 305 3.97 -4.49 -17.72
CA PHE A 305 5.29 -5.12 -17.60
C PHE A 305 5.91 -5.46 -18.96
N ALA A 306 5.14 -6.08 -19.87
CA ALA A 306 5.61 -6.40 -21.21
C ALA A 306 5.98 -5.13 -22.02
N ILE A 307 5.12 -4.10 -21.98
CA ILE A 307 5.39 -2.79 -22.62
C ILE A 307 6.70 -2.20 -22.08
N GLY A 308 6.87 -2.14 -20.76
CA GLY A 308 8.09 -1.63 -20.14
C GLY A 308 9.33 -2.39 -20.64
N LYS A 309 9.27 -3.71 -20.71
CA LYS A 309 10.39 -4.53 -21.22
C LYS A 309 10.68 -4.28 -22.70
N ILE A 310 9.65 -4.15 -23.53
CA ILE A 310 9.80 -3.83 -24.96
C ILE A 310 10.44 -2.46 -25.11
N ILE A 311 9.96 -1.42 -24.42
CA ILE A 311 10.50 -0.04 -24.46
C ILE A 311 12.01 -0.03 -24.20
N HIS A 312 12.47 -0.72 -23.14
CA HIS A 312 13.89 -0.76 -22.79
C HIS A 312 14.75 -1.52 -23.83
N SER A 313 14.14 -2.33 -24.69
CA SER A 313 14.82 -3.06 -25.76
C SER A 313 14.86 -2.30 -27.08
N ILE A 314 14.08 -1.22 -27.24
CA ILE A 314 14.00 -0.46 -28.49
C ILE A 314 15.36 0.19 -28.76
N ASN A 315 15.86 -0.05 -29.96
CA ASN A 315 17.09 0.51 -30.49
C ASN A 315 16.91 0.75 -31.99
N PRO A 316 17.85 1.46 -32.66
CA PRO A 316 17.72 1.75 -34.08
C PRO A 316 17.51 0.53 -34.97
N ASP A 317 18.02 -0.65 -34.60
CA ASP A 317 17.97 -1.85 -35.45
C ASP A 317 16.65 -2.60 -35.37
N ASN A 318 15.95 -2.58 -34.23
CA ASN A 318 14.65 -3.24 -34.06
C ASN A 318 13.46 -2.28 -34.04
N ALA A 319 13.67 -0.96 -33.99
CA ALA A 319 12.60 0.03 -33.81
C ALA A 319 11.49 -0.09 -34.88
N PHE A 320 11.84 -0.45 -36.12
CA PHE A 320 10.84 -0.59 -37.17
C PHE A 320 9.93 -1.81 -36.98
N ASP A 321 10.48 -2.92 -36.51
CA ASP A 321 9.71 -4.13 -36.22
C ASP A 321 8.82 -3.90 -34.99
N VAL A 322 9.34 -3.24 -33.95
CA VAL A 322 8.56 -2.85 -32.77
C VAL A 322 7.41 -1.92 -33.16
N PHE A 323 7.66 -0.95 -34.03
CA PHE A 323 6.65 0.00 -34.50
C PHE A 323 5.51 -0.70 -35.23
N LYS A 324 5.83 -1.66 -36.11
CA LYS A 324 4.83 -2.48 -36.80
C LYS A 324 4.00 -3.32 -35.83
N GLU A 325 4.65 -3.98 -34.88
CA GLU A 325 3.96 -4.85 -33.93
C GLU A 325 3.07 -4.05 -32.96
N ALA A 326 3.57 -2.93 -32.46
CA ALA A 326 2.81 -2.03 -31.58
C ALA A 326 1.54 -1.49 -32.26
N ASN A 327 1.61 -1.21 -33.56
CA ASN A 327 0.46 -0.76 -34.34
C ASN A 327 -0.63 -1.83 -34.47
N LYS A 328 -0.27 -3.13 -34.56
CA LYS A 328 -1.25 -4.23 -34.59
C LYS A 328 -2.11 -4.27 -33.32
N HIS A 329 -1.51 -3.91 -32.19
CA HIS A 329 -2.16 -3.90 -30.88
C HIS A 329 -2.71 -2.52 -30.48
N SER A 330 -2.59 -1.50 -31.34
CA SER A 330 -2.99 -0.11 -31.05
C SER A 330 -2.32 0.47 -29.79
N GLU A 331 -1.08 0.08 -29.52
CA GLU A 331 -0.32 0.53 -28.34
C GLU A 331 0.48 1.81 -28.63
N LEU A 332 -0.15 2.97 -28.40
CA LEU A 332 0.38 4.29 -28.76
C LEU A 332 1.75 4.62 -28.13
N GLU A 333 2.00 4.19 -26.89
CA GLU A 333 3.26 4.46 -26.19
C GLU A 333 4.45 3.77 -26.87
N LEU A 334 4.28 2.50 -27.23
CA LEU A 334 5.26 1.73 -27.98
C LEU A 334 5.45 2.31 -29.38
N MET A 335 4.35 2.68 -30.04
CA MET A 335 4.40 3.30 -31.37
C MET A 335 5.20 4.60 -31.34
N SER A 336 4.96 5.47 -30.36
CA SER A 336 5.69 6.75 -30.24
C SER A 336 7.18 6.53 -30.00
N THR A 337 7.53 5.66 -29.06
CA THR A 337 8.93 5.44 -28.69
C THR A 337 9.71 4.80 -29.84
N ALA A 338 9.11 3.82 -30.52
CA ALA A 338 9.69 3.21 -31.70
C ALA A 338 9.84 4.21 -32.85
N PHE A 339 8.83 5.06 -33.06
CA PHE A 339 8.85 6.10 -34.09
C PHE A 339 9.95 7.14 -33.85
N ASP A 340 10.19 7.53 -32.60
CA ASP A 340 11.27 8.45 -32.24
C ASP A 340 12.66 7.84 -32.48
N GLU A 341 12.85 6.55 -32.22
CA GLU A 341 14.10 5.85 -32.54
C GLU A 341 14.30 5.70 -34.07
N ILE A 342 13.22 5.50 -34.84
CA ILE A 342 13.28 5.52 -36.31
C ILE A 342 13.71 6.91 -36.82
N LYS A 343 13.13 8.00 -36.28
CA LYS A 343 13.52 9.38 -36.61
C LYS A 343 15.02 9.60 -36.37
N LYS A 344 15.56 9.13 -35.24
CA LYS A 344 16.99 9.23 -34.91
C LYS A 344 17.88 8.45 -35.89
N LYS A 345 17.44 7.27 -36.35
CA LYS A 345 18.20 6.47 -37.34
C LYS A 345 18.26 7.14 -38.71
N TYR A 346 17.21 7.87 -39.10
CA TYR A 346 17.09 8.50 -40.41
C TYR A 346 16.90 10.03 -40.33
N PRO A 347 17.89 10.79 -39.81
CA PRO A 347 17.73 12.23 -39.53
C PRO A 347 17.61 13.11 -40.79
N LYS A 348 17.79 12.52 -41.99
CA LYS A 348 17.65 13.21 -43.29
C LYS A 348 16.24 13.09 -43.87
N ILE A 349 15.34 12.37 -43.21
CA ILE A 349 13.95 12.20 -43.62
C ILE A 349 13.10 13.14 -42.76
N GLU A 350 12.29 13.98 -43.39
CA GLU A 350 11.28 14.76 -42.68
C GLU A 350 10.07 13.85 -42.40
N PHE A 351 9.95 13.40 -41.14
CA PHE A 351 8.81 12.59 -40.70
C PHE A 351 7.65 13.49 -40.24
N SER A 352 6.44 13.20 -40.72
CA SER A 352 5.21 13.79 -40.17
C SER A 352 4.71 12.98 -38.98
N ASP A 353 4.25 13.66 -37.92
CA ASP A 353 3.67 13.02 -36.75
C ASP A 353 2.35 12.27 -37.08
N GLU A 354 1.68 12.62 -38.18
CA GLU A 354 0.51 11.89 -38.69
C GLU A 354 0.83 10.45 -39.12
N TRP A 355 2.11 10.12 -39.31
CA TRP A 355 2.54 8.79 -39.74
C TRP A 355 2.74 7.82 -38.58
N ILE A 356 2.61 8.29 -37.33
CA ILE A 356 2.72 7.42 -36.15
C ILE A 356 1.73 6.25 -36.20
N SER A 357 0.58 6.40 -36.85
CA SER A 357 -0.43 5.35 -37.05
C SER A 357 -0.36 4.63 -38.40
N LYS A 358 0.71 4.86 -39.18
CA LYS A 358 0.82 4.36 -40.56
C LYS A 358 2.19 3.71 -40.84
N PRO A 359 2.49 2.53 -40.26
CA PRO A 359 3.77 1.83 -40.46
C PRO A 359 4.15 1.57 -41.91
N GLU A 360 3.17 1.30 -42.78
CA GLU A 360 3.42 1.04 -44.20
C GLU A 360 3.99 2.27 -44.93
N ILE A 361 3.50 3.47 -44.61
CA ILE A 361 4.01 4.72 -45.21
C ILE A 361 5.46 4.94 -44.78
N VAL A 362 5.74 4.70 -43.49
CA VAL A 362 7.10 4.80 -42.95
C VAL A 362 8.03 3.80 -43.63
N ALA A 363 7.57 2.58 -43.89
CA ALA A 363 8.31 1.54 -44.64
C ALA A 363 8.74 2.03 -46.03
N ASP A 364 7.77 2.49 -46.81
CA ASP A 364 7.95 2.91 -48.20
C ASP A 364 8.95 4.06 -48.32
N ILE A 365 8.89 5.01 -47.39
CA ILE A 365 9.77 6.19 -47.37
C ILE A 365 11.21 5.76 -47.05
N ILE A 366 11.38 4.92 -46.01
CA ILE A 366 12.70 4.41 -45.64
C ILE A 366 13.31 3.62 -46.81
N GLU A 367 12.54 2.74 -47.46
CA GLU A 367 13.03 1.93 -48.58
C GLU A 367 13.49 2.80 -49.77
N LYS A 368 12.68 3.82 -50.14
CA LYS A 368 13.03 4.77 -51.21
C LYS A 368 14.30 5.56 -50.88
N CYS A 369 14.47 5.96 -49.62
CA CYS A 369 15.66 6.70 -49.18
C CYS A 369 16.93 5.83 -49.13
N VAL A 370 16.82 4.56 -48.73
CA VAL A 370 17.96 3.62 -48.72
C VAL A 370 18.41 3.29 -50.15
N LYS A 371 17.48 3.10 -51.09
CA LYS A 371 17.81 2.84 -52.51
C LYS A 371 18.53 4.03 -53.17
N LYS A 372 18.16 5.27 -52.83
CA LYS A 372 18.84 6.48 -53.34
C LYS A 372 20.29 6.66 -52.87
N LYS A 373 20.73 5.97 -51.81
CA LYS A 373 22.13 6.01 -51.32
C LYS A 373 23.05 4.96 -51.97
N ARG A 374 22.50 4.01 -52.73
CA ARG A 374 23.25 2.92 -53.38
C ARG A 374 23.56 3.16 -54.87
N ILE A 375 23.28 4.37 -55.38
CA ILE A 375 23.55 4.79 -56.77
C ILE A 375 24.63 5.85 -56.78
#